data_AF-A0A2V6JI98-F1
#
_entry.id   AF-A0A2V6JI98-F1
#
_cell.length_a   1.000
_cell.length_b   1.000
_cell.length_c   1.000
_cell.angle_alpha   90.00
_cell.angle_beta   90.00
_cell.angle_gamma   90.00
#
_symmetry.space_group_name_H-M   'P 1'
#
loop_
_entity.id
_entity.type
_entity.pdbx_description
1 polymer ?
#
loop_
_entity_poly.entity_id
_entity_poly.type
_entity_poly.pdbx_seq_one_letter_code
_entity_poly.pdbx_strand_id
1 'polypeptide(L)'
;MPEEGQKQGVIRQCLLVLGASLLFANGANCGAYQRTKDGRAVVWNNFPRRGDSAVWSGSRDSNGYATGYGTLTWYKGERTIVTGSNIPAPSKGSAALDRYTGRMVRGKFQGLVVNVDANGRTFHGTFVNGTKSSDWVGGSPPPDSQQSNQRVTKTASSAEPAPPAAGPPRFVAASSPHPLVSPTPSVLSSNPEAVETAVKSRMISDFKGQTQSVLSRVSDATQNFREVDRLDSMQQLPPPVSESVNSLVDRARDFRARLGYETALSECKTETETVDALSALDQSGRSLAGNDAIEANSKLNDFLKNNPEAETQTQKPLWRYLTSMRQLFGRLEKEAEAHSQRAAAFAAVGKTGDAIREYQEAYRTFPNPATAEKIRELQRNSLGL
;
A
#
# COMPACT_ATOMS: atom_id res chain seq x y z
N MET A 1 40.85 42.71 -38.30
CA MET A 1 41.24 41.38 -38.85
C MET A 1 42.73 41.40 -39.11
N PRO A 2 43.47 40.29 -38.94
CA PRO A 2 43.29 39.11 -38.08
C PRO A 2 44.52 38.88 -37.16
N GLU A 3 44.41 38.03 -36.14
CA GLU A 3 45.58 37.34 -35.57
C GLU A 3 45.26 35.85 -35.43
N GLU A 4 46.18 35.03 -35.96
CA GLU A 4 46.25 33.58 -35.89
C GLU A 4 46.90 33.12 -34.57
N GLY A 5 46.57 31.91 -34.10
CA GLY A 5 47.20 31.35 -32.89
C GLY A 5 46.74 29.95 -32.51
N GLN A 6 46.94 29.00 -33.43
CA GLN A 6 46.65 27.58 -33.41
C GLN A 6 47.27 26.80 -32.22
N LYS A 7 46.56 25.80 -31.67
CA LYS A 7 47.12 24.48 -31.26
C LYS A 7 46.05 23.42 -31.02
N GLN A 8 46.06 22.41 -31.88
CA GLN A 8 45.37 21.12 -31.73
C GLN A 8 46.12 20.21 -30.74
N GLY A 9 45.41 19.26 -30.11
CA GLY A 9 45.97 17.91 -29.93
C GLY A 9 45.60 17.12 -28.67
N VAL A 10 44.75 16.09 -28.89
CA VAL A 10 44.86 14.71 -28.34
C VAL A 10 44.50 14.52 -26.84
N ILE A 11 43.29 14.05 -26.48
CA ILE A 11 42.76 12.65 -26.48
C ILE A 11 43.27 11.78 -25.30
N ARG A 12 42.30 11.05 -24.68
CA ARG A 12 42.38 9.82 -23.84
C ARG A 12 42.70 10.00 -22.34
N GLN A 13 42.11 9.29 -21.37
CA GLN A 13 41.10 8.20 -21.27
C GLN A 13 40.87 8.01 -19.75
N CYS A 14 39.66 7.76 -19.21
CA CYS A 14 39.14 6.44 -18.83
C CYS A 14 37.87 6.69 -17.99
N LEU A 15 36.67 6.33 -18.47
CA LEU A 15 35.93 5.08 -18.17
C LEU A 15 35.28 5.02 -16.77
N LEU A 16 34.03 4.51 -16.77
CA LEU A 16 33.09 4.21 -15.67
C LEU A 16 32.07 5.35 -15.41
N VAL A 17 30.77 5.24 -15.67
CA VAL A 17 29.87 4.09 -15.88
C VAL A 17 28.70 4.52 -16.76
N LEU A 18 28.52 3.83 -17.89
CA LEU A 18 27.23 3.67 -18.55
C LEU A 18 26.30 2.92 -17.59
N GLY A 19 25.34 3.64 -17.01
CA GLY A 19 24.27 3.07 -16.20
C GLY A 19 22.95 3.67 -16.64
N ALA A 20 22.29 3.02 -17.58
CA ALA A 20 20.98 3.38 -18.09
C ALA A 20 20.02 3.78 -16.95
N SER A 21 19.63 5.06 -16.93
CA SER A 21 18.49 5.50 -16.15
C SER A 21 17.23 4.92 -16.81
N LEU A 22 16.88 3.68 -16.45
CA LEU A 22 15.53 3.19 -16.62
C LEU A 22 14.64 4.07 -15.75
N LEU A 23 13.99 5.03 -16.41
CA LEU A 23 12.78 5.68 -15.94
C LEU A 23 11.76 4.57 -15.69
N PHE A 24 11.59 4.16 -14.43
CA PHE A 24 10.39 3.40 -14.04
C PHE A 24 9.22 4.38 -14.05
N ALA A 25 8.64 4.54 -15.24
CA ALA A 25 7.25 4.92 -15.38
C ALA A 25 6.41 3.78 -14.76
N ASN A 26 6.04 3.92 -13.48
CA ASN A 26 5.09 3.00 -12.86
C ASN A 26 3.69 3.56 -13.00
N GLY A 27 3.13 3.38 -14.20
CA GLY A 27 1.70 3.20 -14.37
C GLY A 27 1.30 1.80 -13.91
N ALA A 28 0.10 1.68 -13.34
CA ALA A 28 -0.55 0.46 -12.85
C ALA A 28 0.18 -0.28 -11.70
N ASN A 29 -0.49 -0.48 -10.57
CA ASN A 29 -0.02 -1.36 -9.50
C ASN A 29 -0.16 -2.84 -9.93
N CYS A 30 0.65 -3.24 -10.90
CA CYS A 30 0.96 -4.61 -11.22
C CYS A 30 2.24 -4.98 -10.46
N GLY A 31 2.33 -6.21 -9.92
CA GLY A 31 3.51 -6.65 -9.15
C GLY A 31 4.85 -6.33 -9.82
N ALA A 32 5.92 -6.26 -9.03
CA ALA A 32 7.26 -5.90 -9.51
C ALA A 32 8.30 -6.93 -9.08
N TYR A 33 9.32 -7.13 -9.93
CA TYR A 33 10.49 -7.90 -9.53
C TYR A 33 11.38 -7.10 -8.57
N GLN A 34 11.78 -7.75 -7.48
CA GLN A 34 12.64 -7.17 -6.45
C GLN A 34 13.86 -8.08 -6.22
N ARG A 35 15.04 -7.47 -6.01
CA ARG A 35 16.22 -8.22 -5.57
C ARG A 35 16.11 -8.56 -4.08
N THR A 36 16.50 -9.77 -3.72
CA THR A 36 16.59 -10.19 -2.32
C THR A 36 17.64 -9.37 -1.57
N LYS A 37 17.53 -9.29 -0.25
CA LYS A 37 18.40 -8.52 0.66
C LYS A 37 19.88 -8.89 0.52
N ASP A 38 20.15 -10.16 0.27
CA ASP A 38 21.50 -10.70 0.03
C ASP A 38 21.99 -10.52 -1.41
N GLY A 39 21.17 -9.91 -2.27
CA GLY A 39 21.44 -9.68 -3.69
C GLY A 39 21.52 -10.96 -4.54
N ARG A 40 21.19 -12.12 -3.98
CA ARG A 40 21.46 -13.42 -4.61
C ARG A 40 20.41 -13.85 -5.62
N ALA A 41 19.16 -13.39 -5.49
CA ALA A 41 18.07 -13.78 -6.36
C ALA A 41 17.10 -12.61 -6.64
N VAL A 42 16.36 -12.72 -7.74
CA VAL A 42 15.25 -11.83 -8.10
C VAL A 42 13.94 -12.57 -7.90
N VAL A 43 13.04 -11.96 -7.13
CA VAL A 43 11.74 -12.52 -6.75
C VAL A 43 10.61 -11.59 -7.17
N TRP A 44 9.45 -12.13 -7.51
CA TRP A 44 8.26 -11.37 -7.85
C TRP A 44 7.53 -10.93 -6.57
N ASN A 45 7.35 -9.63 -6.41
CA ASN A 45 6.58 -9.03 -5.34
C ASN A 45 5.24 -8.55 -5.89
N ASN A 46 4.14 -9.21 -5.51
CA ASN A 46 2.80 -8.82 -5.94
C ASN A 46 2.40 -7.43 -5.40
N PHE A 47 2.96 -6.99 -4.27
CA PHE A 47 2.61 -5.74 -3.59
C PHE A 47 3.87 -5.03 -3.05
N PRO A 48 4.70 -4.44 -3.92
CA PRO A 48 5.94 -3.80 -3.51
C PRO A 48 5.68 -2.61 -2.58
N ARG A 49 6.23 -2.64 -1.36
CA ARG A 49 6.22 -1.51 -0.41
C ARG A 49 7.63 -0.98 -0.16
N ARG A 50 7.73 0.31 0.13
CA ARG A 50 9.01 0.99 0.40
C ARG A 50 9.58 0.49 1.73
N GLY A 51 10.76 -0.13 1.69
CA GLY A 51 11.47 -0.63 2.86
C GLY A 51 11.31 -2.13 3.11
N ASP A 52 10.39 -2.81 2.42
CA ASP A 52 10.25 -4.25 2.52
C ASP A 52 11.40 -4.96 1.79
N SER A 53 11.91 -6.02 2.40
CA SER A 53 12.99 -6.83 1.83
C SER A 53 12.68 -8.32 1.94
N ALA A 54 13.19 -9.11 1.00
CA ALA A 54 12.99 -10.55 0.97
C ALA A 54 14.32 -11.31 0.98
N VAL A 55 14.31 -12.54 1.46
CA VAL A 55 15.41 -13.50 1.29
C VAL A 55 14.84 -14.79 0.70
N TRP A 56 15.56 -15.39 -0.25
CA TRP A 56 15.20 -16.65 -0.90
C TRP A 56 16.26 -17.71 -0.61
N SER A 57 15.84 -18.90 -0.14
CA SER A 57 16.75 -20.00 0.19
C SER A 57 17.00 -20.99 -0.95
N GLY A 58 16.21 -20.94 -2.03
CA GLY A 58 16.32 -21.86 -3.15
C GLY A 58 17.36 -21.43 -4.20
N SER A 59 17.40 -22.18 -5.31
CA SER A 59 18.29 -21.92 -6.42
C SER A 59 17.91 -20.67 -7.23
N ARG A 60 18.76 -20.30 -8.19
CA ARG A 60 18.49 -19.27 -9.19
C ARG A 60 18.79 -19.75 -10.61
N ASP A 61 18.12 -19.16 -11.58
CA ASP A 61 18.44 -19.38 -12.99
C ASP A 61 19.63 -18.53 -13.46
N SER A 62 20.07 -18.71 -14.70
CA SER A 62 21.19 -17.98 -15.31
C SER A 62 20.96 -16.46 -15.37
N ASN A 63 19.70 -16.02 -15.31
CA ASN A 63 19.32 -14.60 -15.32
C ASN A 63 19.16 -14.03 -13.90
N GLY A 64 19.45 -14.84 -12.87
CA GLY A 64 19.41 -14.44 -11.48
C GLY A 64 18.03 -14.49 -10.84
N TYR A 65 17.00 -15.01 -11.51
CA TYR A 65 15.67 -15.18 -10.91
C TYR A 65 15.62 -16.40 -10.01
N ALA A 66 14.89 -16.30 -8.90
CA ALA A 66 14.66 -17.44 -8.02
C ALA A 66 13.96 -18.59 -8.76
N THR A 67 14.49 -19.81 -8.60
CA THR A 67 14.01 -21.02 -9.28
C THR A 67 14.13 -22.24 -8.38
N GLY A 68 13.33 -23.27 -8.67
CA GLY A 68 13.31 -24.50 -7.89
C GLY A 68 12.60 -24.34 -6.54
N TYR A 69 12.70 -25.35 -5.68
CA TYR A 69 12.10 -25.32 -4.36
C TYR A 69 12.93 -24.50 -3.39
N GLY A 70 12.26 -23.76 -2.53
CA GLY A 70 12.90 -22.98 -1.48
C GLY A 70 11.88 -22.23 -0.65
N THR A 71 12.40 -21.39 0.22
CA THR A 71 11.64 -20.60 1.17
C THR A 71 11.94 -19.12 0.97
N LEU A 72 10.88 -18.35 0.73
CA LEU A 72 10.88 -16.90 0.65
C LEU A 72 10.49 -16.32 2.01
N THR A 73 11.33 -15.48 2.59
CA THR A 73 11.06 -14.82 3.87
C THR A 73 10.99 -13.31 3.66
N TRP A 74 9.90 -12.68 4.08
CA TRP A 74 9.70 -11.23 4.01
C TRP A 74 10.00 -10.53 5.32
N TYR A 75 10.63 -9.37 5.22
CA TYR A 75 11.03 -8.51 6.34
C TYR A 75 10.48 -7.10 6.14
N LYS A 76 9.78 -6.56 7.14
CA LYS A 76 9.36 -5.15 7.15
C LYS A 76 10.55 -4.24 7.43
N GLY A 77 10.68 -3.17 6.66
CA GLY A 77 11.57 -2.07 7.02
C GLY A 77 10.91 -1.16 8.05
N GLU A 78 11.11 -1.42 9.34
CA GLU A 78 10.68 -0.47 10.36
C GLU A 78 11.73 0.64 10.54
N ARG A 79 11.33 1.89 10.33
CA ARG A 79 12.02 3.05 10.91
C ARG A 79 11.38 3.31 12.27
N THR A 80 12.00 2.81 13.34
CA THR A 80 11.71 3.29 14.69
C THR A 80 12.32 4.69 14.82
N ILE A 81 11.52 5.74 14.57
CA ILE A 81 11.84 7.07 15.10
C ILE A 81 11.27 7.08 16.51
N VAL A 82 12.12 6.75 17.49
CA VAL A 82 11.82 7.05 18.89
C VAL A 82 12.06 8.54 19.06
N THR A 83 11.01 9.26 19.45
CA THR A 83 11.02 10.69 19.75
C THR A 83 12.15 11.02 20.72
N GLY A 84 13.09 11.88 20.31
CA GLY A 84 14.04 12.54 21.22
C GLY A 84 15.54 12.26 21.09
N SER A 85 16.04 11.56 20.07
CA SER A 85 17.50 11.49 19.82
C SER A 85 17.86 11.23 18.35
N ASN A 86 18.63 12.13 17.74
CA ASN A 86 19.17 12.03 16.37
C ASN A 86 20.39 11.08 16.26
N ILE A 87 20.41 9.99 17.02
CA ILE A 87 21.48 8.97 16.94
C ILE A 87 20.88 7.72 16.28
N PRO A 88 21.41 7.25 15.14
CA PRO A 88 20.97 6.00 14.54
C PRO A 88 21.25 4.85 15.51
N ALA A 89 20.21 4.34 16.18
CA ALA A 89 20.32 3.08 16.89
C ALA A 89 20.49 1.94 15.87
N PRO A 90 21.45 1.01 16.06
CA PRO A 90 21.56 -0.16 15.20
C PRO A 90 20.26 -0.98 15.28
N SER A 91 19.69 -1.30 14.12
CA SER A 91 18.39 -1.96 13.99
C SER A 91 18.39 -3.32 14.70
N LYS A 92 17.77 -3.37 15.88
CA LYS A 92 17.41 -4.64 16.50
C LYS A 92 16.26 -5.27 15.71
N GLY A 93 16.62 -6.20 14.83
CA GLY A 93 15.76 -7.29 14.35
C GLY A 93 14.60 -6.87 13.45
N SER A 94 14.80 -6.98 12.13
CA SER A 94 13.67 -7.04 11.19
C SER A 94 12.80 -8.26 11.55
N ALA A 95 11.62 -8.06 12.13
CA ALA A 95 10.70 -9.16 12.40
C ALA A 95 10.29 -9.80 11.06
N ALA A 96 10.49 -11.11 10.93
CA ALA A 96 10.01 -11.87 9.77
C ALA A 96 8.48 -11.87 9.81
N LEU A 97 7.86 -11.26 8.80
CA LEU A 97 6.41 -11.11 8.76
C LEU A 97 5.74 -12.38 8.24
N ASP A 98 6.30 -12.97 7.18
CA ASP A 98 5.71 -14.12 6.51
C ASP A 98 6.78 -14.97 5.82
N ARG A 99 6.62 -16.30 5.90
CA ARG A 99 7.52 -17.29 5.29
C ARG A 99 6.76 -18.18 4.34
N TYR A 100 7.11 -18.15 3.05
CA TYR A 100 6.46 -18.93 1.99
C TYR A 100 7.41 -19.99 1.46
N THR A 101 7.01 -21.25 1.50
CA THR A 101 7.78 -22.38 0.98
C THR A 101 7.07 -22.97 -0.23
N GLY A 102 7.76 -23.07 -1.35
CA GLY A 102 7.18 -23.57 -2.59
C GLY A 102 8.19 -23.61 -3.72
N ARG A 103 7.72 -23.98 -4.91
CA ARG A 103 8.54 -23.96 -6.13
C ARG A 103 8.44 -22.60 -6.80
N MET A 104 9.58 -22.03 -7.15
CA MET A 104 9.64 -20.85 -8.01
C MET A 104 10.04 -21.21 -9.43
N VAL A 105 9.48 -20.47 -10.39
CA VAL A 105 9.85 -20.47 -11.80
C VAL A 105 10.00 -19.01 -12.21
N ARG A 106 11.21 -18.61 -12.61
CA ARG A 106 11.54 -17.23 -13.00
C ARG A 106 11.10 -16.18 -11.96
N GLY A 107 11.37 -16.46 -10.69
CA GLY A 107 11.09 -15.55 -9.58
C GLY A 107 9.66 -15.58 -9.07
N LYS A 108 8.79 -16.40 -9.65
CA LYS A 108 7.35 -16.48 -9.33
C LYS A 108 6.98 -17.83 -8.77
N PHE A 109 6.11 -17.88 -7.77
CA PHE A 109 5.62 -19.14 -7.23
C PHE A 109 4.77 -19.92 -8.24
N GLN A 110 4.93 -21.24 -8.24
CA GLN A 110 4.22 -22.18 -9.10
C GLN A 110 3.88 -23.46 -8.31
N GLY A 111 2.63 -23.90 -8.41
CA GLY A 111 2.10 -25.06 -7.71
C GLY A 111 1.82 -24.77 -6.24
N LEU A 112 1.91 -25.81 -5.41
CA LEU A 112 1.61 -25.71 -3.98
C LEU A 112 2.64 -24.82 -3.26
N VAL A 113 2.14 -23.87 -2.49
CA VAL A 113 2.92 -23.01 -1.61
C VAL A 113 2.35 -23.13 -0.20
N VAL A 114 3.24 -23.27 0.77
CA VAL A 114 2.93 -23.28 2.19
C VAL A 114 3.38 -21.96 2.78
N ASN A 115 2.48 -21.21 3.39
CA ASN A 115 2.78 -19.99 4.14
C ASN A 115 2.80 -20.30 5.64
N VAL A 116 3.73 -19.66 6.35
CA VAL A 116 3.75 -19.57 7.80
C VAL A 116 3.75 -18.08 8.16
N ASP A 117 2.72 -17.64 8.88
CA ASP A 117 2.58 -16.25 9.31
C ASP A 117 3.51 -15.93 10.50
N ALA A 118 3.57 -14.66 10.90
CA ALA A 118 4.34 -14.20 12.05
C ALA A 118 3.95 -14.87 13.39
N ASN A 119 2.73 -15.42 13.49
CA ASN A 119 2.22 -16.13 14.67
C ASN A 119 2.48 -17.65 14.60
N GLY A 120 3.18 -18.13 13.56
CA GLY A 120 3.46 -19.55 13.34
C GLY A 120 2.32 -20.36 12.75
N ARG A 121 1.20 -19.73 12.35
CA ARG A 121 0.07 -20.43 11.73
C ARG A 121 0.43 -20.80 10.31
N THR A 122 0.10 -22.03 9.94
CA THR A 122 0.42 -22.60 8.63
C THR A 122 -0.81 -22.59 7.73
N PHE A 123 -0.62 -22.13 6.51
CA PHE A 123 -1.61 -22.12 5.44
C PHE A 123 -1.01 -22.74 4.18
N HIS A 124 -1.83 -23.32 3.31
CA HIS A 124 -1.39 -23.78 2.00
C HIS A 124 -2.32 -23.29 0.89
N GLY A 125 -1.76 -23.03 -0.29
CA GLY A 125 -2.49 -22.53 -1.44
C GLY A 125 -1.76 -22.87 -2.74
N THR A 126 -2.46 -22.82 -3.87
CA THR A 126 -1.88 -23.11 -5.19
C THR A 126 -1.59 -21.82 -5.94
N PHE A 127 -0.45 -21.77 -6.61
CA PHE A 127 -0.01 -20.63 -7.41
C PHE A 127 0.18 -21.03 -8.87
N VAL A 128 -0.19 -20.14 -9.78
CA VAL A 128 0.07 -20.26 -11.21
C VAL A 128 0.72 -18.96 -11.67
N ASN A 129 1.98 -19.04 -12.10
CA ASN A 129 2.75 -17.91 -12.61
C ASN A 129 2.81 -16.71 -11.63
N GLY A 130 2.99 -16.98 -10.33
CA GLY A 130 3.10 -15.97 -9.28
C GLY A 130 1.77 -15.41 -8.78
N THR A 131 0.66 -15.78 -9.42
CA THR A 131 -0.70 -15.44 -8.97
C THR A 131 -1.30 -16.62 -8.24
N LYS A 132 -1.93 -16.36 -7.10
CA LYS A 132 -2.65 -17.37 -6.31
C LYS A 132 -3.87 -17.86 -7.11
N SER A 133 -3.97 -19.16 -7.36
CA SER A 133 -5.07 -19.77 -8.13
C SER A 133 -6.13 -20.45 -7.25
N SER A 134 -5.89 -20.58 -5.94
CA SER A 134 -6.84 -21.10 -4.96
C SER A 134 -6.73 -20.32 -3.65
N ASP A 135 -7.80 -20.25 -2.87
CA ASP A 135 -7.72 -19.64 -1.55
C ASP A 135 -6.77 -20.39 -0.61
N TRP A 136 -6.30 -19.67 0.41
CA TRP A 136 -5.44 -20.24 1.44
C TRP A 136 -6.30 -21.13 2.34
N VAL A 137 -5.91 -22.40 2.43
CA VAL A 137 -6.54 -23.36 3.34
C VAL A 137 -5.69 -23.43 4.61
N GLY A 138 -6.35 -23.26 5.76
CA GLY A 138 -5.71 -23.39 7.06
C GLY A 138 -5.27 -24.82 7.35
N GLY A 139 -4.07 -24.97 7.91
CA GLY A 139 -3.52 -26.28 8.28
C GLY A 139 -2.49 -26.83 7.28
N SER A 140 -1.87 -27.96 7.67
CA SER A 140 -0.87 -28.64 6.84
C SER A 140 -1.53 -29.25 5.60
N PRO A 141 -0.87 -29.21 4.43
CA PRO A 141 -1.42 -29.81 3.21
C PRO A 141 -1.62 -31.33 3.39
N PRO A 142 -2.59 -31.94 2.67
CA PRO A 142 -2.82 -33.38 2.71
C PRO A 142 -1.55 -34.20 2.38
N PRO A 143 -1.34 -35.39 2.97
CA PRO A 143 -0.12 -36.19 2.80
C PRO A 143 0.24 -36.49 1.33
N ASP A 144 -0.78 -36.74 0.50
CA ASP A 144 -0.59 -37.06 -0.93
C ASP A 144 -0.07 -35.87 -1.75
N SER A 145 -0.30 -34.64 -1.28
CA SER A 145 0.13 -33.40 -1.92
C SER A 145 1.61 -33.09 -1.68
N GLN A 146 2.21 -33.68 -0.63
CA GLN A 146 3.64 -33.59 -0.37
C GLN A 146 4.45 -34.61 -1.19
N GLN A 147 3.86 -35.76 -1.53
CA GLN A 147 4.52 -36.83 -2.28
C GLN A 147 4.73 -36.52 -3.76
N SER A 148 3.84 -35.72 -4.38
CA SER A 148 4.07 -35.21 -5.75
C SER A 148 5.28 -34.28 -5.85
N ASN A 149 5.72 -33.71 -4.72
CA ASN A 149 6.89 -32.82 -4.63
C ASN A 149 8.22 -33.55 -4.38
N GLN A 150 8.23 -34.89 -4.22
CA GLN A 150 9.47 -35.69 -4.08
C GLN A 150 9.72 -36.67 -5.25
N ARG A 151 8.74 -36.95 -6.13
CA ARG A 151 8.83 -38.08 -7.09
C ARG A 151 9.39 -37.77 -8.49
N VAL A 152 10.02 -36.61 -8.74
CA VAL A 152 10.60 -36.32 -10.08
C VAL A 152 12.12 -36.52 -10.15
N THR A 153 12.80 -36.92 -9.06
CA THR A 153 14.25 -37.19 -9.09
C THR A 153 14.63 -38.66 -9.24
N LYS A 154 13.68 -39.58 -9.48
CA LYS A 154 14.05 -40.95 -9.84
C LYS A 154 13.13 -41.49 -10.92
N THR A 155 13.67 -41.49 -12.13
CA THR A 155 13.65 -42.54 -13.17
C THR A 155 13.27 -41.97 -14.54
N ALA A 156 14.30 -41.59 -15.31
CA ALA A 156 14.25 -41.76 -16.75
C ALA A 156 14.62 -43.22 -17.03
N SER A 157 13.69 -44.03 -17.54
CA SER A 157 13.98 -45.13 -18.46
C SER A 157 12.69 -45.80 -18.97
N SER A 158 12.51 -45.74 -20.28
CA SER A 158 11.98 -46.80 -21.16
C SER A 158 10.48 -47.19 -21.18
N ALA A 159 9.89 -46.95 -22.36
CA ALA A 159 8.96 -47.78 -23.15
C ALA A 159 7.41 -47.64 -23.01
N GLU A 160 6.81 -47.42 -24.19
CA GLU A 160 5.42 -47.46 -24.71
C GLU A 160 4.93 -48.91 -24.98
N PRO A 161 3.74 -49.25 -25.57
CA PRO A 161 2.33 -48.75 -25.56
C PRO A 161 1.26 -49.82 -25.11
N ALA A 162 -0.05 -49.44 -25.17
CA ALA A 162 -1.35 -50.09 -24.81
C ALA A 162 -1.74 -51.44 -25.51
N PRO A 163 -2.99 -52.03 -25.53
CA PRO A 163 -4.35 -51.66 -25.02
C PRO A 163 -5.23 -52.86 -24.45
N PRO A 164 -6.54 -53.12 -24.78
CA PRO A 164 -7.75 -52.79 -23.98
C PRO A 164 -8.77 -53.96 -23.75
N ALA A 165 -9.95 -53.61 -23.19
CA ALA A 165 -11.30 -54.17 -23.42
C ALA A 165 -11.99 -55.04 -22.34
N ALA A 166 -13.25 -54.68 -22.06
CA ALA A 166 -14.47 -55.51 -22.20
C ALA A 166 -15.45 -55.46 -21.00
N GLY A 167 -16.53 -54.68 -21.18
CA GLY A 167 -17.94 -55.10 -21.15
C GLY A 167 -18.64 -55.69 -19.88
N PRO A 168 -19.96 -55.46 -19.69
CA PRO A 168 -20.73 -55.72 -18.45
C PRO A 168 -21.59 -57.00 -18.51
N PRO A 169 -22.43 -57.31 -17.48
CA PRO A 169 -23.86 -57.11 -17.71
C PRO A 169 -24.73 -56.66 -16.51
N ARG A 170 -25.93 -56.17 -16.88
CA ARG A 170 -27.12 -55.80 -16.11
C ARG A 170 -27.83 -57.03 -15.51
N PHE A 171 -28.57 -56.84 -14.40
CA PHE A 171 -29.88 -57.48 -14.17
C PHE A 171 -30.85 -56.54 -13.44
N VAL A 172 -32.13 -56.91 -13.57
CA VAL A 172 -33.39 -56.16 -13.62
C VAL A 172 -34.05 -55.77 -12.28
N ALA A 173 -35.05 -54.89 -12.43
CA ALA A 173 -35.92 -54.22 -11.46
C ALA A 173 -36.95 -55.09 -10.71
N ALA A 174 -37.47 -54.55 -9.60
CA ALA A 174 -38.88 -54.66 -9.16
C ALA A 174 -39.20 -53.59 -8.08
N SER A 175 -40.45 -53.10 -8.07
CA SER A 175 -40.92 -51.90 -7.37
C SER A 175 -41.86 -52.18 -6.18
N SER A 176 -41.87 -51.23 -5.22
CA SER A 176 -42.98 -50.76 -4.34
C SER A 176 -43.40 -51.58 -3.08
N PRO A 177 -44.09 -51.00 -2.06
CA PRO A 177 -43.94 -49.69 -1.37
C PRO A 177 -44.06 -49.72 0.20
N HIS A 178 -43.66 -48.60 0.85
CA HIS A 178 -43.89 -47.99 2.21
C HIS A 178 -44.73 -48.68 3.34
N PRO A 179 -44.51 -48.39 4.66
CA PRO A 179 -44.52 -47.02 5.24
C PRO A 179 -43.70 -46.67 6.53
N LEU A 180 -43.45 -45.36 6.67
CA LEU A 180 -43.51 -44.47 7.86
C LEU A 180 -42.95 -44.93 9.23
N VAL A 181 -41.77 -44.44 9.64
CA VAL A 181 -41.47 -44.07 11.05
C VAL A 181 -40.46 -42.90 11.13
N SER A 182 -40.96 -41.77 11.65
CA SER A 182 -40.36 -40.67 12.45
C SER A 182 -39.01 -40.00 12.08
N PRO A 183 -38.95 -38.64 12.11
CA PRO A 183 -37.72 -37.89 11.93
C PRO A 183 -36.91 -37.87 13.22
N THR A 184 -35.71 -38.44 13.18
CA THR A 184 -34.64 -38.13 14.14
C THR A 184 -34.26 -36.66 13.96
N PRO A 185 -34.13 -35.86 15.03
CA PRO A 185 -33.71 -34.48 14.89
C PRO A 185 -32.30 -34.46 14.30
N SER A 186 -32.16 -33.87 13.11
CA SER A 186 -30.88 -33.52 12.51
C SER A 186 -30.11 -32.70 13.54
N VAL A 187 -29.15 -33.33 14.19
CA VAL A 187 -28.07 -32.65 14.88
C VAL A 187 -27.51 -31.66 13.89
N LEU A 188 -27.57 -30.37 14.24
CA LEU A 188 -26.90 -29.29 13.55
C LEU A 188 -25.47 -29.75 13.25
N SER A 189 -25.21 -30.09 12.00
CA SER A 189 -23.86 -30.25 11.51
C SER A 189 -23.27 -28.84 11.46
N SER A 190 -22.63 -28.45 12.56
CA SER A 190 -21.87 -27.20 12.67
C SER A 190 -20.67 -27.31 11.74
N ASN A 191 -20.87 -27.00 10.46
CA ASN A 191 -19.79 -26.96 9.49
C ASN A 191 -18.91 -25.73 9.83
N PRO A 192 -17.64 -25.91 10.25
CA PRO A 192 -16.80 -24.80 10.72
C PRO A 192 -16.56 -23.72 9.64
N GLU A 193 -16.59 -24.11 8.37
CA GLU A 193 -16.45 -23.21 7.21
C GLU A 193 -17.65 -22.28 7.03
N ALA A 194 -18.87 -22.74 7.36
CA ALA A 194 -20.07 -21.93 7.32
C ALA A 194 -20.09 -20.87 8.43
N VAL A 195 -19.55 -21.22 9.60
CA VAL A 195 -19.41 -20.29 10.74
C VAL A 195 -18.39 -19.21 10.42
N GLU A 196 -17.24 -19.57 9.85
CA GLU A 196 -16.20 -18.60 9.48
C GLU A 196 -16.71 -17.61 8.42
N THR A 197 -17.42 -18.09 7.41
CA THR A 197 -18.02 -17.24 6.37
C THR A 197 -19.06 -16.27 6.96
N ALA A 198 -19.91 -16.73 7.88
CA ALA A 198 -20.89 -15.88 8.55
C ALA A 198 -20.21 -14.78 9.40
N VAL A 199 -19.11 -15.10 10.07
CA VAL A 199 -18.30 -14.13 10.83
C VAL A 199 -17.70 -13.08 9.90
N LYS A 200 -17.12 -13.48 8.76
CA LYS A 200 -16.57 -12.55 7.77
C LYS A 200 -17.63 -11.60 7.23
N SER A 201 -18.78 -12.12 6.81
CA SER A 201 -19.91 -11.32 6.32
C SER A 201 -20.40 -10.31 7.35
N ARG A 202 -20.47 -10.70 8.63
CA ARG A 202 -20.82 -9.79 9.72
C ARG A 202 -19.78 -8.68 9.90
N MET A 203 -18.49 -9.03 9.90
CA MET A 203 -17.41 -8.04 10.01
C MET A 203 -17.45 -7.02 8.86
N ILE A 204 -17.69 -7.50 7.64
CA ILE A 204 -17.85 -6.66 6.44
C ILE A 204 -19.04 -5.72 6.63
N SER A 205 -20.21 -6.25 6.95
CA SER A 205 -21.42 -5.43 7.15
C SER A 205 -21.23 -4.37 8.24
N ASP A 206 -20.63 -4.73 9.36
CA ASP A 206 -20.32 -3.80 10.45
C ASP A 206 -19.35 -2.70 9.99
N PHE A 207 -18.31 -3.05 9.23
CA PHE A 207 -17.34 -2.09 8.70
C PHE A 207 -17.99 -1.11 7.70
N LYS A 208 -18.85 -1.61 6.81
CA LYS A 208 -19.60 -0.78 5.85
C LYS A 208 -20.53 0.19 6.58
N GLY A 209 -21.30 -0.31 7.55
CA GLY A 209 -22.22 0.49 8.35
C GLY A 209 -21.50 1.61 9.12
N GLN A 210 -20.34 1.31 9.70
CA GLN A 210 -19.55 2.32 10.42
C GLN A 210 -18.91 3.34 9.49
N THR A 211 -18.40 2.90 8.34
CA THR A 211 -17.85 3.82 7.34
C THR A 211 -18.91 4.82 6.89
N GLN A 212 -20.13 4.34 6.61
CA GLN A 212 -21.25 5.21 6.25
C GLN A 212 -21.65 6.15 7.38
N SER A 213 -21.69 5.66 8.63
CA SER A 213 -22.04 6.48 9.80
C SER A 213 -21.05 7.63 10.02
N VAL A 214 -19.74 7.34 9.94
CA VAL A 214 -18.71 8.38 10.08
C VAL A 214 -18.71 9.33 8.89
N LEU A 215 -18.90 8.82 7.66
CA LEU A 215 -19.04 9.65 6.47
C LEU A 215 -20.17 10.68 6.63
N SER A 216 -21.33 10.26 7.14
CA SER A 216 -22.46 11.17 7.42
C SER A 216 -22.10 12.24 8.45
N ARG A 217 -21.47 11.87 9.58
CA ARG A 217 -21.04 12.85 10.60
C ARG A 217 -20.06 13.87 10.06
N VAL A 218 -19.11 13.42 9.24
CA VAL A 218 -18.12 14.31 8.60
C VAL A 218 -18.81 15.18 7.55
N SER A 219 -19.79 14.64 6.82
CA SER A 219 -20.60 15.41 5.88
C SER A 219 -21.31 16.56 6.59
N ASP A 220 -22.00 16.30 7.70
CA ASP A 220 -22.68 17.33 8.48
C ASP A 220 -21.70 18.39 9.00
N ALA A 221 -20.55 17.95 9.54
CA ALA A 221 -19.50 18.84 10.05
C ALA A 221 -18.87 19.72 8.96
N THR A 222 -18.90 19.28 7.71
CA THR A 222 -18.35 20.01 6.54
C THR A 222 -19.44 20.68 5.71
N GLN A 223 -20.64 20.87 6.28
CA GLN A 223 -21.80 21.46 5.59
C GLN A 223 -22.14 20.74 4.28
N ASN A 224 -22.21 19.41 4.34
CA ASN A 224 -22.43 18.52 3.21
C ASN A 224 -21.34 18.58 2.14
N PHE A 225 -20.07 18.66 2.54
CA PHE A 225 -18.93 18.71 1.62
C PHE A 225 -19.05 19.88 0.60
N ARG A 226 -19.44 21.06 1.08
CA ARG A 226 -19.57 22.26 0.25
C ARG A 226 -18.21 22.72 -0.25
N GLU A 227 -18.09 22.99 -1.54
CA GLU A 227 -16.83 23.43 -2.15
C GLU A 227 -16.22 24.64 -1.43
N VAL A 228 -14.89 24.64 -1.31
CA VAL A 228 -14.16 25.62 -0.54
C VAL A 228 -13.40 26.58 -1.44
N ASP A 229 -13.57 27.87 -1.20
CA ASP A 229 -12.95 28.96 -1.96
C ASP A 229 -11.93 29.78 -1.17
N ARG A 230 -11.91 29.63 0.17
CA ARG A 230 -11.04 30.34 1.12
C ARG A 230 -10.55 29.43 2.24
N LEU A 231 -9.34 29.68 2.77
CA LEU A 231 -8.80 28.90 3.89
C LEU A 231 -9.66 29.03 5.15
N ASP A 232 -10.20 30.21 5.44
CA ASP A 232 -11.03 30.45 6.62
C ASP A 232 -12.34 29.63 6.61
N SER A 233 -12.81 29.25 5.41
CA SER A 233 -13.97 28.39 5.23
C SER A 233 -13.64 26.91 5.52
N MET A 234 -12.36 26.53 5.59
CA MET A 234 -11.93 25.19 5.96
C MET A 234 -11.97 25.04 7.48
N GLN A 235 -13.11 24.60 7.99
CA GLN A 235 -13.20 24.24 9.40
C GLN A 235 -12.48 22.92 9.68
N GLN A 236 -11.63 22.94 10.71
CA GLN A 236 -11.17 21.71 11.33
C GLN A 236 -12.38 20.91 11.81
N LEU A 237 -12.36 19.59 11.62
CA LEU A 237 -13.43 18.74 12.13
C LEU A 237 -13.55 18.89 13.66
N PRO A 238 -14.77 18.97 14.21
CA PRO A 238 -14.97 18.98 15.65
C PRO A 238 -14.26 17.78 16.31
N PRO A 239 -13.68 17.92 17.52
CA PRO A 239 -12.99 16.84 18.21
C PRO A 239 -13.70 15.48 18.22
N PRO A 240 -15.02 15.37 18.54
CA PRO A 240 -15.70 14.07 18.53
C PRO A 240 -15.82 13.43 17.14
N VAL A 241 -15.85 14.26 16.08
CA VAL A 241 -15.87 13.78 14.69
C VAL A 241 -14.48 13.32 14.28
N SER A 242 -13.44 14.08 14.62
CA SER A 242 -12.04 13.68 14.40
C SER A 242 -11.69 12.37 15.11
N GLU A 243 -12.13 12.19 16.37
CA GLU A 243 -11.99 10.93 17.11
C GLU A 243 -12.72 9.76 16.42
N SER A 244 -13.93 10.00 15.90
CA SER A 244 -14.67 9.00 15.12
C SER A 244 -13.91 8.57 13.85
N VAL A 245 -13.28 9.51 13.16
CA VAL A 245 -12.43 9.23 11.98
C VAL A 245 -11.21 8.41 12.38
N ASN A 246 -10.48 8.80 13.43
CA ASN A 246 -9.29 8.06 13.89
C ASN A 246 -9.65 6.64 14.33
N SER A 247 -10.75 6.46 15.08
CA SER A 247 -11.24 5.14 15.48
C SER A 247 -11.59 4.27 14.27
N LEU A 248 -12.21 4.85 13.24
CA LEU A 248 -12.52 4.14 11.99
C LEU A 248 -11.26 3.75 11.22
N VAL A 249 -10.23 4.61 11.19
CA VAL A 249 -8.92 4.29 10.59
C VAL A 249 -8.27 3.10 11.29
N ASP A 250 -8.26 3.09 12.62
CA ASP A 250 -7.71 1.96 13.40
C ASP A 250 -8.51 0.68 13.18
N ARG A 251 -9.83 0.78 13.11
CA ARG A 251 -10.67 -0.36 12.78
C ARG A 251 -10.45 -0.85 11.35
N ALA A 252 -10.23 0.03 10.38
CA ALA A 252 -9.90 -0.36 9.02
C ALA A 252 -8.54 -1.11 8.96
N ARG A 253 -7.58 -0.73 9.81
CA ARG A 253 -6.30 -1.47 9.95
C ARG A 253 -6.52 -2.86 10.54
N ASP A 254 -7.26 -2.97 11.64
CA ASP A 254 -7.59 -4.26 12.28
C ASP A 254 -8.43 -5.16 11.35
N PHE A 255 -9.40 -4.57 10.64
CA PHE A 255 -10.22 -5.25 9.64
C PHE A 255 -9.36 -5.88 8.52
N ARG A 256 -8.44 -5.10 7.94
CA ARG A 256 -7.50 -5.59 6.90
C ARG A 256 -6.56 -6.67 7.46
N ALA A 257 -6.14 -6.55 8.72
CA ALA A 257 -5.28 -7.55 9.36
C ALA A 257 -6.01 -8.89 9.60
N ARG A 258 -7.31 -8.85 9.94
CA ARG A 258 -8.11 -10.04 10.27
C ARG A 258 -8.67 -10.78 9.06
N LEU A 259 -9.14 -10.06 8.05
CA LEU A 259 -9.72 -10.65 6.83
C LEU A 259 -8.68 -10.98 5.76
N GLY A 260 -7.46 -10.45 5.91
CA GLY A 260 -6.45 -10.46 4.87
C GLY A 260 -6.66 -9.31 3.89
N TYR A 261 -5.55 -8.81 3.34
CA TYR A 261 -5.56 -7.65 2.44
C TYR A 261 -6.37 -7.89 1.16
N GLU A 262 -6.47 -9.13 0.67
CA GLU A 262 -7.18 -9.46 -0.57
C GLU A 262 -8.70 -9.25 -0.46
N THR A 263 -9.36 -9.81 0.56
CA THR A 263 -10.81 -9.65 0.76
C THR A 263 -11.20 -8.21 1.07
N ALA A 264 -10.36 -7.49 1.84
CA ALA A 264 -10.59 -6.07 2.11
C ALA A 264 -10.48 -5.19 0.85
N LEU A 265 -9.62 -5.55 -0.11
CA LEU A 265 -9.44 -4.82 -1.37
C LEU A 265 -10.43 -5.24 -2.47
N SER A 266 -11.06 -6.42 -2.39
CA SER A 266 -12.06 -6.86 -3.37
C SER A 266 -13.49 -6.48 -2.98
N GLU A 267 -13.88 -6.64 -1.71
CA GLU A 267 -15.27 -6.48 -1.26
C GLU A 267 -15.53 -5.17 -0.51
N CYS A 268 -14.46 -4.55 0.01
CA CYS A 268 -14.50 -3.34 0.82
C CYS A 268 -13.55 -2.25 0.30
N LYS A 269 -13.25 -2.27 -1.00
CA LYS A 269 -12.38 -1.28 -1.64
C LYS A 269 -12.89 0.13 -1.44
N THR A 270 -14.17 0.34 -1.78
CA THR A 270 -14.84 1.63 -1.68
C THR A 270 -14.80 2.18 -0.25
N GLU A 271 -15.06 1.33 0.74
CA GLU A 271 -15.08 1.73 2.14
C GLU A 271 -13.67 2.05 2.62
N THR A 272 -12.68 1.23 2.25
CA THR A 272 -11.25 1.48 2.51
C THR A 272 -10.82 2.84 1.97
N GLU A 273 -11.14 3.15 0.71
CA GLU A 273 -10.83 4.44 0.09
C GLU A 273 -11.56 5.60 0.77
N THR A 274 -12.81 5.38 1.21
CA THR A 274 -13.56 6.38 1.97
C THR A 274 -12.87 6.69 3.30
N VAL A 275 -12.44 5.66 4.03
CA VAL A 275 -11.71 5.83 5.29
C VAL A 275 -10.43 6.62 5.07
N ASP A 276 -9.67 6.27 4.03
CA ASP A 276 -8.43 6.96 3.70
C ASP A 276 -8.68 8.42 3.27
N ALA A 277 -9.77 8.68 2.53
CA ALA A 277 -10.22 10.02 2.15
C ALA A 277 -10.60 10.89 3.37
N LEU A 278 -11.38 10.32 4.30
CA LEU A 278 -11.77 10.96 5.56
C LEU A 278 -10.55 11.24 6.45
N SER A 279 -9.60 10.31 6.49
CA SER A 279 -8.33 10.51 7.18
C SER A 279 -7.52 11.64 6.56
N ALA A 280 -7.42 11.70 5.23
CA ALA A 280 -6.70 12.77 4.54
C ALA A 280 -7.34 14.14 4.80
N LEU A 281 -8.68 14.23 4.78
CA LEU A 281 -9.43 15.42 5.14
C LEU A 281 -9.10 15.90 6.56
N ASP A 282 -9.26 15.02 7.54
CA ASP A 282 -9.07 15.34 8.94
C ASP A 282 -7.62 15.74 9.25
N GLN A 283 -6.65 15.03 8.69
CA GLN A 283 -5.23 15.38 8.85
C GLN A 283 -4.88 16.71 8.18
N SER A 284 -5.47 17.01 7.01
CA SER A 284 -5.26 18.29 6.34
C SER A 284 -5.82 19.45 7.16
N GLY A 285 -7.01 19.29 7.74
CA GLY A 285 -7.61 20.28 8.64
C GLY A 285 -6.76 20.50 9.90
N ARG A 286 -6.22 19.43 10.49
CA ARG A 286 -5.29 19.51 11.65
C ARG A 286 -3.98 20.22 11.30
N SER A 287 -3.36 19.90 10.16
CA SER A 287 -2.13 20.60 9.72
C SER A 287 -2.38 22.08 9.47
N LEU A 288 -3.53 22.44 8.87
CA LEU A 288 -3.90 23.83 8.66
C LEU A 288 -4.09 24.59 10.00
N ALA A 289 -4.76 23.98 10.97
CA ALA A 289 -4.88 24.53 12.33
C ALA A 289 -3.51 24.70 13.03
N GLY A 290 -2.53 23.87 12.66
CA GLY A 290 -1.13 23.98 13.07
C GLY A 290 -0.30 25.01 12.28
N ASN A 291 -0.92 25.81 11.39
CA ASN A 291 -0.26 26.73 10.46
C ASN A 291 0.73 26.05 9.50
N ASP A 292 0.46 24.81 9.10
CA ASP A 292 1.24 24.07 8.10
C ASP A 292 0.37 23.68 6.90
N ALA A 293 0.11 24.67 6.04
CA ALA A 293 -0.66 24.48 4.83
C ALA A 293 0.10 23.65 3.77
N ILE A 294 1.44 23.63 3.82
CA ILE A 294 2.28 22.78 2.95
C ILE A 294 2.05 21.31 3.28
N GLU A 295 2.13 20.94 4.57
CA GLU A 295 1.87 19.56 5.00
C GLU A 295 0.43 19.13 4.70
N ALA A 296 -0.54 20.03 4.93
CA ALA A 296 -1.94 19.80 4.56
C ALA A 296 -2.09 19.51 3.05
N ASN A 297 -1.48 20.34 2.20
CA ASN A 297 -1.52 20.16 0.74
C ASN A 297 -0.83 18.85 0.31
N SER A 298 0.30 18.50 0.93
CA SER A 298 1.02 17.25 0.62
C SER A 298 0.15 16.02 0.89
N LYS A 299 -0.47 15.93 2.07
CA LYS A 299 -1.33 14.79 2.46
C LYS A 299 -2.51 14.63 1.51
N LEU A 300 -3.14 15.74 1.15
CA LEU A 300 -4.25 15.77 0.21
C LEU A 300 -3.83 15.34 -1.21
N ASN A 301 -2.69 15.83 -1.68
CA ASN A 301 -2.13 15.47 -2.98
C ASN A 301 -1.74 13.99 -3.04
N ASP A 302 -1.10 13.45 -2.00
CA ASP A 302 -0.72 12.05 -1.93
C ASP A 302 -1.94 11.13 -1.99
N PHE A 303 -3.03 11.50 -1.32
CA PHE A 303 -4.30 10.77 -1.40
C PHE A 303 -4.91 10.83 -2.80
N LEU A 304 -5.13 12.04 -3.35
CA LEU A 304 -5.81 12.23 -4.64
C LEU A 304 -4.99 11.74 -5.83
N LYS A 305 -3.66 11.66 -5.70
CA LYS A 305 -2.80 11.05 -6.73
C LYS A 305 -3.06 9.55 -6.88
N ASN A 306 -3.32 8.87 -5.77
CA ASN A 306 -3.61 7.44 -5.76
C ASN A 306 -5.11 7.14 -5.97
N ASN A 307 -5.97 8.11 -5.69
CA ASN A 307 -7.44 7.98 -5.76
C ASN A 307 -8.04 9.21 -6.49
N PRO A 308 -7.88 9.31 -7.82
CA PRO A 308 -8.23 10.53 -8.57
C PRO A 308 -9.73 10.80 -8.62
N GLU A 309 -10.56 9.77 -8.58
CA GLU A 309 -12.02 9.88 -8.71
C GLU A 309 -12.73 8.93 -7.75
N ALA A 310 -13.96 9.29 -7.38
CA ALA A 310 -14.82 8.44 -6.56
C ALA A 310 -15.42 7.31 -7.39
N GLU A 311 -15.38 6.08 -6.87
CA GLU A 311 -15.96 4.92 -7.55
C GLU A 311 -17.49 4.91 -7.45
N THR A 312 -18.07 5.51 -6.40
CA THR A 312 -19.51 5.46 -6.12
C THR A 312 -20.13 6.85 -6.03
N GLN A 313 -21.43 6.94 -6.34
CA GLN A 313 -22.19 8.19 -6.27
C GLN A 313 -22.23 8.78 -4.85
N THR A 314 -22.25 7.93 -3.81
CA THR A 314 -22.27 8.33 -2.40
C THR A 314 -20.99 9.05 -1.96
N GLN A 315 -19.86 8.71 -2.57
CA GLN A 315 -18.54 9.29 -2.27
C GLN A 315 -18.25 10.59 -3.05
N LYS A 316 -18.91 10.80 -4.19
CA LYS A 316 -18.65 11.96 -5.07
C LYS A 316 -18.62 13.31 -4.34
N PRO A 317 -19.51 13.61 -3.38
CA PRO A 317 -19.45 14.87 -2.64
C PRO A 317 -18.11 15.06 -1.91
N LEU A 318 -17.61 14.02 -1.25
CA LEU A 318 -16.33 14.05 -0.54
C LEU A 318 -15.16 14.27 -1.51
N TRP A 319 -15.10 13.53 -2.63
CA TRP A 319 -14.02 13.71 -3.61
C TRP A 319 -14.03 15.10 -4.26
N ARG A 320 -15.22 15.63 -4.55
CA ARG A 320 -15.38 16.99 -5.07
C ARG A 320 -14.85 18.02 -4.07
N TYR A 321 -15.18 17.86 -2.79
CA TYR A 321 -14.67 18.70 -1.72
C TYR A 321 -13.14 18.66 -1.59
N LEU A 322 -12.56 17.45 -1.53
CA LEU A 322 -11.10 17.25 -1.52
C LEU A 322 -10.42 17.87 -2.75
N THR A 323 -11.03 17.74 -3.92
CA THR A 323 -10.51 18.34 -5.14
C THR A 323 -10.55 19.87 -5.09
N SER A 324 -11.62 20.45 -4.54
CA SER A 324 -11.74 21.90 -4.35
C SER A 324 -10.67 22.43 -3.38
N MET A 325 -10.43 21.73 -2.26
CA MET A 325 -9.34 22.05 -1.33
C MET A 325 -7.98 22.03 -2.03
N ARG A 326 -7.69 21.00 -2.84
CA ARG A 326 -6.43 20.89 -3.58
C ARG A 326 -6.22 22.06 -4.53
N GLN A 327 -7.28 22.45 -5.26
CA GLN A 327 -7.23 23.59 -6.18
C GLN A 327 -6.98 24.90 -5.43
N LEU A 328 -7.66 25.09 -4.29
CA LEU A 328 -7.45 26.24 -3.41
C LEU A 328 -5.99 26.31 -2.92
N PHE A 329 -5.48 25.22 -2.35
CA PHE A 329 -4.10 25.15 -1.88
C PHE A 329 -3.10 25.44 -3.00
N GLY A 330 -3.27 24.84 -4.17
CA GLY A 330 -2.37 25.09 -5.31
C GLY A 330 -2.39 26.54 -5.81
N ARG A 331 -3.50 27.27 -5.67
CA ARG A 331 -3.58 28.70 -6.00
C ARG A 331 -2.85 29.55 -4.95
N LEU A 332 -3.13 29.31 -3.68
CA LEU A 332 -2.56 30.08 -2.56
C LEU A 332 -1.06 29.84 -2.39
N GLU A 333 -0.60 28.61 -2.60
CA GLU A 333 0.81 28.26 -2.60
C GLU A 333 1.59 29.07 -3.64
N LYS A 334 1.06 29.17 -4.88
CA LYS A 334 1.69 29.99 -5.94
C LYS A 334 1.74 31.48 -5.59
N GLU A 335 0.66 32.00 -5.00
CA GLU A 335 0.61 33.39 -4.57
C GLU A 335 1.62 33.69 -3.45
N ALA A 336 1.70 32.81 -2.44
CA ALA A 336 2.68 32.89 -1.37
C ALA A 336 4.13 32.72 -1.86
N GLU A 337 4.35 31.90 -2.88
CA GLU A 337 5.65 31.75 -3.52
C GLU A 337 6.10 33.06 -4.17
N ALA A 338 5.20 33.77 -4.87
CA ALA A 338 5.51 35.06 -5.48
C ALA A 338 5.89 36.13 -4.44
N HIS A 339 5.22 36.14 -3.28
CA HIS A 339 5.62 36.98 -2.14
C HIS A 339 6.98 36.56 -1.56
N SER A 340 7.23 35.26 -1.41
CA SER A 340 8.49 34.72 -0.89
C SER A 340 9.69 35.02 -1.79
N GLN A 341 9.50 35.01 -3.11
CA GLN A 341 10.53 35.37 -4.09
C GLN A 341 10.86 36.88 -4.03
N ARG A 342 9.84 37.75 -3.91
CA ARG A 342 10.05 39.19 -3.69
C ARG A 342 10.77 39.47 -2.37
N ALA A 343 10.38 38.79 -1.30
CA ALA A 343 11.04 38.89 0.01
C ALA A 343 12.52 38.53 -0.08
N ALA A 344 12.86 37.44 -0.78
CA ALA A 344 14.23 37.01 -1.00
C ALA A 344 15.04 38.05 -1.78
N ALA A 345 14.44 38.68 -2.80
CA ALA A 345 15.09 39.75 -3.57
C ALA A 345 15.38 40.98 -2.71
N PHE A 346 14.44 41.39 -1.83
CA PHE A 346 14.68 42.49 -0.89
C PHE A 346 15.79 42.18 0.12
N ALA A 347 15.81 40.95 0.66
CA ALA A 347 16.84 40.52 1.59
C ALA A 347 18.23 40.57 0.93
N ALA A 348 18.35 40.15 -0.34
CA ALA A 348 19.60 40.14 -1.08
C ALA A 348 20.20 41.56 -1.30
N VAL A 349 19.36 42.60 -1.34
CA VAL A 349 19.81 44.00 -1.47
C VAL A 349 19.87 44.74 -0.12
N GLY A 350 19.79 44.02 1.00
CA GLY A 350 19.90 44.59 2.35
C GLY A 350 18.64 45.33 2.83
N LYS A 351 17.53 45.26 2.10
CA LYS A 351 16.25 45.87 2.48
C LYS A 351 15.47 44.94 3.43
N THR A 352 16.03 44.71 4.62
CA THR A 352 15.50 43.74 5.60
C THR A 352 14.05 44.02 6.01
N GLY A 353 13.65 45.28 6.18
CA GLY A 353 12.27 45.64 6.52
C GLY A 353 11.25 45.25 5.43
N ASP A 354 11.57 45.51 4.15
CA ASP A 354 10.73 45.12 3.02
C ASP A 354 10.68 43.59 2.87
N ALA A 355 11.79 42.90 3.10
CA ALA A 355 11.86 41.44 3.08
C ALA A 355 10.96 40.80 4.15
N ILE A 356 11.00 41.31 5.39
CA ILE A 356 10.13 40.84 6.47
C ILE A 356 8.66 41.03 6.11
N ARG A 357 8.28 42.20 5.59
CA ARG A 357 6.90 42.48 5.18
C ARG A 357 6.42 41.52 4.10
N GLU A 358 7.21 41.28 3.06
CA GLU A 358 6.83 40.34 1.99
C GLU A 358 6.74 38.89 2.49
N TYR A 359 7.64 38.43 3.37
CA TYR A 359 7.50 37.11 3.98
C TYR A 359 6.26 37.00 4.89
N GLN A 360 5.87 38.07 5.58
CA GLN A 360 4.63 38.11 6.34
C GLN A 360 3.40 37.97 5.44
N GLU A 361 3.37 38.63 4.29
CA GLU A 361 2.28 38.43 3.31
C GLU A 361 2.27 36.98 2.79
N ALA A 362 3.42 36.41 2.43
CA ALA A 362 3.50 35.01 2.04
C ALA A 362 2.92 34.08 3.12
N TYR A 363 3.25 34.32 4.39
CA TYR A 363 2.78 33.53 5.51
C TYR A 363 1.27 33.70 5.77
N ARG A 364 0.72 34.90 5.59
CA ARG A 364 -0.73 35.15 5.69
C ARG A 364 -1.51 34.43 4.60
N THR A 365 -0.99 34.44 3.38
CA THR A 365 -1.65 33.80 2.22
C THR A 365 -1.58 32.27 2.31
N PHE A 366 -0.43 31.73 2.70
CA PHE A 366 -0.22 30.29 2.81
C PHE A 366 0.71 29.96 4.00
N PRO A 367 0.13 29.73 5.19
CA PRO A 367 0.89 29.49 6.41
C PRO A 367 1.83 28.29 6.27
N ASN A 368 3.11 28.50 6.54
CA ASN A 368 4.09 27.41 6.55
C ASN A 368 5.23 27.67 7.56
N PRO A 369 5.75 26.63 8.23
CA PRO A 369 6.79 26.79 9.25
C PRO A 369 8.11 27.38 8.73
N ALA A 370 8.49 27.07 7.48
CA ALA A 370 9.75 27.52 6.91
C ALA A 370 9.78 29.05 6.69
N THR A 371 8.67 29.63 6.21
CA THR A 371 8.50 31.07 6.07
C THR A 371 8.46 31.74 7.44
N ALA A 372 7.79 31.12 8.43
CA ALA A 372 7.81 31.63 9.81
C ALA A 372 9.24 31.72 10.36
N GLU A 373 10.09 30.70 10.14
CA GLU A 373 11.48 30.75 10.56
C GLU A 373 12.30 31.83 9.86
N LYS A 374 12.12 32.02 8.54
CA LYS A 374 12.78 33.11 7.81
C LYS A 374 12.42 34.49 8.36
N ILE A 375 11.15 34.70 8.73
CA ILE A 375 10.72 35.95 9.37
C ILE A 375 11.48 36.15 10.68
N ARG A 376 11.56 35.11 11.53
CA ARG A 376 12.28 35.18 12.83
C ARG A 376 13.77 35.42 12.66
N GLU A 377 14.39 34.78 11.68
CA GLU A 377 15.82 34.96 11.36
C GLU A 377 16.13 36.40 10.95
N LEU A 378 15.36 36.95 9.99
CA LEU A 378 15.54 38.33 9.56
C LEU A 378 15.30 39.34 10.69
N GLN A 379 14.31 39.07 11.56
CA GLN A 379 14.05 39.89 12.74
C GLN A 379 15.24 39.88 13.71
N ARG A 380 15.79 38.70 14.04
CA ARG A 380 16.99 38.60 14.89
C ARG A 380 18.18 39.33 14.30
N ASN A 381 18.45 39.13 13.02
CA ASN A 381 19.55 39.79 12.31
C ASN A 381 19.39 41.32 12.29
N SER A 382 18.15 41.83 12.21
CA SER A 382 17.88 43.27 12.25
C SER A 382 18.08 43.90 13.64
N LEU A 383 18.00 43.09 14.70
CA LEU A 383 18.19 43.51 16.09
C LEU A 383 19.63 43.28 16.59
N GLY A 384 20.49 42.63 15.79
CA GLY A 384 21.87 42.32 16.15
C GLY A 384 22.03 41.27 17.26
N LEU A 385 21.07 40.34 17.36
CA LEU A 385 20.98 39.29 18.40
C LEU A 385 21.49 37.93 17.95
#